data_AF-A0A310SKH6-F1
#
_entry.id   AF-A0A310SKH6-F1
#
_cell.length_a   1.000
_cell.length_b   1.000
_cell.length_c   1.000
_cell.angle_alpha   90.00
_cell.angle_beta   90.00
_cell.angle_gamma   90.00
#
_symmetry.space_group_name_H-M   'P 1'
#
loop_
_entity.id
_entity.type
_entity.pdbx_description
1 polymer ?
#
loop_
_entity_poly.entity_id
_entity_poly.type
_entity_poly.pdbx_seq_one_letter_code
_entity_poly.pdbx_strand_id
1 'polypeptide(L)'
;MYSVIDKASFQRAEEYLERLHDQDFLRGKSAILVGNKVDLVRSRVVSSQDGKCMACTYRVKFIEVSVGINHNVDDLLVGILNQIRLKNVQGNAENRAGNGASEGSGHWYKSRGVVRASMKARQMLTWLFGKEDSKFKNCENLHVL
;
A
#
# COMPACT_ATOMS: atom_id res chain seq x y z
N MET A 1 -3.15 3.10 9.81
CA MET A 1 -4.29 2.17 9.92
C MET A 1 -5.58 2.98 9.85
N TYR A 2 -6.64 2.42 9.28
CA TYR A 2 -7.98 2.99 9.29
C TYR A 2 -9.02 1.88 9.58
N SER A 3 -10.28 2.25 9.77
CA SER A 3 -11.38 1.29 9.89
C SER A 3 -12.23 1.29 8.62
N VAL A 4 -12.58 0.10 8.11
CA VAL A 4 -13.36 -0.04 6.87
C VAL A 4 -14.81 0.46 7.01
N ILE A 5 -15.27 0.70 8.24
CA ILE A 5 -16.59 1.24 8.57
C ILE A 5 -16.57 2.75 8.89
N ASP A 6 -15.40 3.40 8.81
CA ASP A 6 -15.23 4.83 9.11
C ASP A 6 -14.45 5.53 7.98
N LYS A 7 -15.18 6.22 7.11
CA LYS A 7 -14.62 6.98 5.99
C LYS A 7 -13.69 8.11 6.44
N ALA A 8 -13.95 8.74 7.59
CA ALA A 8 -13.09 9.81 8.11
C ALA A 8 -11.75 9.25 8.61
N SER A 9 -11.72 8.03 9.17
CA SER A 9 -10.45 7.36 9.48
C SER A 9 -9.63 7.05 8.24
N PHE A 10 -10.28 6.73 7.12
CA PHE A 10 -9.60 6.50 5.85
C PHE A 10 -8.99 7.77 5.28
N GLN A 11 -9.74 8.89 5.30
CA GLN A 11 -9.23 10.21 4.90
C GLN A 11 -8.03 10.65 5.74
N ARG A 12 -8.10 10.50 7.06
CA ARG A 12 -6.95 10.79 7.93
C ARG A 12 -5.74 9.92 7.63
N ALA A 13 -5.94 8.64 7.30
CA ALA A 13 -4.84 7.77 6.90
C ALA A 13 -4.20 8.22 5.57
N GLU A 14 -4.98 8.75 4.62
CA GLU A 14 -4.49 9.37 3.38
C GLU A 14 -3.62 10.59 3.70
N GLU A 15 -4.09 11.49 4.57
CA GLU A 15 -3.35 12.69 5.02
C GLU A 15 -2.02 12.34 5.71
N TYR A 16 -2.00 11.30 6.55
CA TYR A 16 -0.76 10.84 7.18
C TYR A 16 0.24 10.28 6.17
N LEU A 17 -0.23 9.47 5.21
CA LEU A 17 0.64 8.94 4.16
C LEU A 17 1.19 10.04 3.27
N GLU A 18 0.37 11.03 2.93
CA GLU A 18 0.80 12.21 2.18
C GLU A 18 1.90 12.97 2.91
N ARG A 19 1.70 13.29 4.19
CA ARG A 19 2.71 13.98 5.01
C ARG A 19 4.02 13.20 5.11
N LEU A 20 3.95 11.89 5.33
CA LEU A 20 5.13 11.03 5.42
C LEU A 20 5.87 10.94 4.06
N HIS A 21 5.12 10.93 2.96
CA HIS A 21 5.68 10.90 1.62
C HIS A 21 6.37 12.22 1.27
N ASP A 22 5.71 13.36 1.52
CA ASP A 22 6.22 14.70 1.17
C ASP A 22 7.46 15.07 1.98
N GLN A 23 7.60 14.51 3.18
CA GLN A 23 8.78 14.66 4.04
C GLN A 23 9.88 13.60 3.76
N ASP A 24 9.74 12.81 2.68
CA ASP A 24 10.64 11.71 2.29
C ASP A 24 10.83 10.62 3.39
N PHE A 25 9.95 10.56 4.39
CA PHE A 25 10.04 9.60 5.50
C PHE A 25 9.73 8.16 5.08
N LEU A 26 9.06 7.96 3.94
CA LEU A 26 8.79 6.63 3.39
C LEU A 26 9.99 6.06 2.63
N ARG A 27 10.96 6.90 2.23
CA ARG A 27 12.14 6.44 1.51
C ARG A 27 13.04 5.62 2.43
N GLY A 28 13.41 4.43 1.96
CA GLY A 28 14.22 3.48 2.73
C GLY A 28 13.50 2.82 3.92
N LYS A 29 12.25 3.21 4.25
CA LYS A 29 11.48 2.61 5.35
C LYS A 29 10.40 1.67 4.84
N SER A 30 10.02 0.70 5.66
CA SER A 30 8.84 -0.14 5.41
C SER A 30 7.58 0.55 5.94
N ALA A 31 6.51 0.54 5.15
CA ALA A 31 5.21 1.05 5.55
C ALA A 31 4.10 0.12 5.04
N ILE A 32 3.11 -0.11 5.89
CA ILE A 32 1.96 -0.98 5.61
C ILE A 32 0.69 -0.24 5.99
N LEU A 33 -0.18 -0.02 5.01
CA LEU A 33 -1.52 0.49 5.21
C LEU A 33 -2.43 -0.66 5.65
N VAL A 34 -3.09 -0.50 6.79
CA VAL A 34 -3.96 -1.53 7.37
C VAL A 34 -5.41 -1.05 7.40
N GLY A 35 -6.31 -1.80 6.77
CA GLY A 35 -7.76 -1.64 6.89
C GLY A 35 -8.33 -2.59 7.95
N ASN A 36 -8.83 -2.06 9.06
CA ASN A 36 -9.29 -2.84 10.20
C ASN A 36 -10.83 -2.95 10.26
N LYS A 37 -11.34 -3.93 11.01
CA LYS A 37 -12.75 -4.26 11.24
C LYS A 37 -13.46 -4.86 10.01
N VAL A 38 -12.76 -5.70 9.25
CA VAL A 38 -13.31 -6.29 8.01
C VAL A 38 -14.39 -7.33 8.23
N ASP A 39 -14.55 -7.80 9.47
CA ASP A 39 -15.67 -8.60 9.95
C ASP A 39 -17.02 -7.87 9.85
N LEU A 40 -17.04 -6.54 9.90
CA LEU A 40 -18.26 -5.73 9.81
C LEU A 40 -18.67 -5.47 8.35
N VAL A 41 -18.79 -6.53 7.55
CA VAL A 41 -19.04 -6.49 6.10
C VAL A 41 -20.24 -5.62 5.73
N ARG A 42 -21.35 -5.72 6.47
CA ARG A 42 -22.59 -4.97 6.20
C ARG A 42 -22.47 -3.48 6.48
N SER A 43 -21.52 -3.07 7.32
CA SER A 43 -21.28 -1.68 7.69
C SER A 43 -20.10 -1.07 6.93
N ARG A 44 -19.50 -1.81 5.99
CA ARG A 44 -18.35 -1.36 5.22
C ARG A 44 -18.71 -0.13 4.39
N VAL A 45 -17.97 0.95 4.57
CA VAL A 45 -18.07 2.19 3.80
C VAL A 45 -16.81 2.51 2.99
N VAL A 46 -15.73 1.77 3.24
CA VAL A 46 -14.47 1.85 2.48
C VAL A 46 -14.23 0.50 1.80
N SER A 47 -14.18 0.50 0.48
CA SER A 47 -13.93 -0.72 -0.27
C SER A 47 -12.48 -1.20 -0.09
N SER A 48 -12.24 -2.50 -0.14
CA SER A 48 -10.86 -3.03 -0.12
C SER A 48 -10.03 -2.43 -1.27
N GLN A 49 -10.67 -2.13 -2.40
CA GLN A 49 -10.02 -1.46 -3.51
C GLN A 49 -9.53 -0.05 -3.14
N ASP A 50 -10.33 0.77 -2.45
CA ASP A 50 -9.89 2.12 -2.08
C ASP A 50 -8.60 2.04 -1.25
N GLY A 51 -8.52 1.06 -0.34
CA GLY A 51 -7.31 0.72 0.39
C GLY A 51 -6.13 0.36 -0.52
N LYS A 52 -6.33 -0.59 -1.45
CA LYS A 52 -5.31 -0.99 -2.43
C LYS A 52 -4.84 0.17 -3.30
N CYS A 53 -5.75 1.03 -3.76
CA CYS A 53 -5.45 2.19 -4.59
C CYS A 53 -4.61 3.22 -3.81
N MET A 54 -4.98 3.49 -2.57
CA MET A 54 -4.21 4.37 -1.69
C MET A 54 -2.80 3.81 -1.43
N ALA A 55 -2.70 2.52 -1.13
CA ALA A 55 -1.42 1.86 -0.91
C ALA A 55 -0.49 1.95 -2.13
N CYS A 56 -1.02 1.63 -3.32
CA CYS A 56 -0.30 1.76 -4.58
C CYS A 56 0.12 3.22 -4.90
N THR A 57 -0.73 4.20 -4.55
CA THR A 57 -0.44 5.62 -4.78
C THR A 57 0.78 6.07 -3.98
N TYR A 58 0.87 5.64 -2.72
CA TYR A 58 1.99 5.96 -1.82
C TYR A 58 3.11 4.91 -1.81
N ARG A 59 3.03 3.89 -2.68
CA ARG A 59 3.99 2.78 -2.77
C ARG A 59 4.24 2.06 -1.44
N VAL A 60 3.17 1.85 -0.67
CA VAL A 60 3.18 1.09 0.59
C VAL A 60 2.47 -0.25 0.42
N LYS A 61 2.70 -1.20 1.33
CA LYS A 61 1.96 -2.48 1.34
C LYS A 61 0.56 -2.29 1.93
N PHE A 62 -0.34 -3.22 1.66
CA PHE A 62 -1.73 -3.19 2.11
C PHE A 62 -2.15 -4.54 2.69
N ILE A 63 -2.90 -4.50 3.79
CA ILE A 63 -3.59 -5.68 4.33
C ILE A 63 -4.89 -5.27 5.02
N GLU A 64 -5.89 -6.13 4.91
CA GLU A 64 -7.13 -6.03 5.66
C GLU A 64 -7.14 -7.04 6.81
N VAL A 65 -7.53 -6.57 8.00
CA VAL A 65 -7.52 -7.35 9.23
C VAL A 65 -8.82 -7.19 10.01
N SER A 66 -9.11 -8.15 10.87
CA SER A 66 -10.04 -7.95 11.98
C SER A 66 -9.41 -8.42 13.27
N VAL A 67 -9.11 -7.47 14.15
CA VAL A 67 -8.58 -7.77 15.49
C VAL A 67 -9.62 -8.51 16.34
N GLY A 68 -10.92 -8.18 16.19
CA GLY A 68 -11.98 -8.74 17.03
C GLY A 68 -12.19 -10.24 16.85
N ILE A 69 -11.88 -10.78 15.67
CA ILE A 69 -11.98 -12.21 15.35
C ILE A 69 -10.62 -12.84 15.00
N ASN A 70 -9.51 -12.14 15.30
CA ASN A 70 -8.15 -12.57 14.97
C ASN A 70 -7.91 -12.92 13.49
N HIS A 71 -8.53 -12.20 12.55
CA HIS A 71 -8.36 -12.42 11.11
C HIS A 71 -7.17 -11.61 10.56
N ASN A 72 -6.22 -12.30 9.91
CA ASN A 72 -4.99 -11.76 9.31
C ASN A 72 -4.06 -11.00 10.27
N VAL A 73 -4.27 -11.14 11.58
CA VAL A 73 -3.43 -10.47 12.59
C VAL A 73 -2.01 -11.06 12.58
N ASP A 74 -1.90 -12.39 12.54
CA ASP A 74 -0.61 -13.08 12.47
C ASP A 74 0.13 -12.74 11.16
N ASP A 75 -0.58 -12.73 10.03
CA ASP A 75 -0.03 -12.33 8.73
C ASP A 75 0.49 -10.89 8.73
N LEU A 76 -0.22 -9.97 9.40
CA LEU A 76 0.25 -8.60 9.58
C LEU A 76 1.54 -8.57 10.42
N LEU A 77 1.60 -9.31 11.53
CA LEU A 77 2.79 -9.34 12.40
C LEU A 77 4.01 -9.92 11.68
N VAL A 78 3.84 -11.07 11.02
CA VAL A 78 4.88 -11.70 10.19
C VAL A 78 5.29 -10.77 9.05
N GLY A 79 4.32 -10.16 8.38
CA GLY A 79 4.56 -9.23 7.27
C GLY A 79 5.33 -7.98 7.67
N ILE A 80 5.06 -7.41 8.85
CA ILE A 80 5.85 -6.29 9.40
C ILE A 80 7.32 -6.69 9.56
N LEU A 81 7.59 -7.83 10.19
CA LEU A 81 8.96 -8.33 10.39
C LEU A 81 9.67 -8.59 9.05
N ASN A 82 8.97 -9.17 8.08
CA ASN A 82 9.52 -9.44 6.76
C ASN A 82 9.85 -8.15 6.00
N GLN A 83 8.96 -7.15 6.01
CA GLN A 83 9.22 -5.87 5.35
C GLN A 83 10.40 -5.12 5.97
N ILE A 84 10.56 -5.16 7.30
CA ILE A 84 11.74 -4.60 7.98
C ILE A 84 13.02 -5.31 7.49
N ARG A 85 13.03 -6.65 7.48
CA ARG A 85 14.19 -7.44 7.02
C ARG A 85 14.55 -7.16 5.57
N LEU A 86 13.57 -7.14 4.67
CA LEU A 86 13.77 -6.88 3.24
C LEU A 86 14.36 -5.48 3.00
N LYS A 87 13.86 -4.45 3.70
CA LYS A 87 14.40 -3.09 3.60
C LYS A 87 15.81 -2.97 4.16
N ASN A 88 16.14 -3.67 5.25
CA ASN A 88 17.49 -3.68 5.79
C ASN A 88 18.50 -4.33 4.83
N VAL A 89 18.11 -5.44 4.18
CA VAL A 89 18.95 -6.09 3.15
C VAL A 89 19.16 -5.16 1.95
N GLN A 90 18.09 -4.50 1.48
CA GLN A 90 18.18 -3.55 0.37
C GLN A 90 19.08 -2.36 0.69
N GLY A 91 18.90 -1.74 1.87
CA GLY A 91 19.75 -0.61 2.30
C GLY A 91 21.23 -0.99 2.46
N ASN A 92 21.52 -2.20 2.95
CA ASN A 92 22.90 -2.69 3.01
C ASN A 92 23.52 -2.97 1.63
N ALA A 93 22.72 -3.43 0.66
CA ALA A 93 23.17 -3.64 -0.71
C ALA A 93 23.47 -2.30 -1.42
N GLU A 94 22.59 -1.30 -1.25
CA GLU A 94 22.79 0.06 -1.77
C GLU A 94 24.05 0.74 -1.19
N ASN A 95 24.32 0.54 0.11
CA ASN A 95 25.54 1.03 0.75
C ASN A 95 26.83 0.32 0.30
N ARG A 96 26.74 -0.93 -0.17
CA ARG A 96 27.90 -1.70 -0.68
C ARG A 96 28.17 -1.45 -2.17
N ALA A 97 27.14 -1.13 -2.95
CA ALA A 97 27.25 -0.83 -4.38
C ALA A 97 27.54 0.66 -4.64
N GLY A 98 28.56 1.21 -3.97
CA GLY A 98 28.98 2.59 -4.16
C GLY A 98 29.13 2.95 -5.64
N ASN A 99 28.36 3.96 -6.07
CA ASN A 99 28.50 4.70 -7.32
C ASN A 99 28.28 3.89 -8.63
N GLY A 100 27.03 3.49 -8.91
CA GLY A 100 26.68 3.00 -10.24
C GLY A 100 25.19 2.70 -10.44
N ALA A 101 24.47 3.64 -11.06
CA ALA A 101 23.23 3.45 -11.80
C ALA A 101 21.98 2.90 -11.07
N SER A 102 20.98 3.78 -10.87
CA SER A 102 19.58 3.42 -11.17
C SER A 102 18.78 4.65 -11.57
N GLU A 103 19.14 5.20 -12.71
CA GLU A 103 18.31 6.12 -13.47
C GLU A 103 17.37 5.26 -14.33
N GLY A 104 16.15 5.02 -13.86
CA GLY A 104 15.26 4.10 -14.57
C GLY A 104 13.89 3.83 -13.96
N SER A 105 13.15 4.83 -13.48
CA SER A 105 11.67 4.74 -13.35
C SER A 105 10.98 6.06 -12.98
N GLY A 106 11.60 7.20 -13.30
CA GLY A 106 11.19 8.52 -12.80
C GLY A 106 10.35 9.37 -13.77
N HIS A 107 9.53 8.83 -14.67
CA HIS A 107 8.74 9.71 -15.56
C HIS A 107 7.24 9.77 -15.22
N TRP A 108 6.69 8.77 -14.52
CA TRP A 108 5.24 8.66 -14.32
C TRP A 108 4.70 9.49 -13.14
N TYR A 109 5.56 10.12 -12.33
CA TYR A 109 5.18 10.77 -11.06
C TYR A 109 4.55 12.17 -11.18
N LYS A 110 4.53 12.79 -12.37
CA LYS A 110 4.18 14.23 -12.47
C LYS A 110 2.68 14.56 -12.38
N SER A 111 1.76 13.58 -12.41
CA SER A 111 0.32 13.86 -12.37
C SER A 111 -0.47 12.93 -11.43
N ARG A 112 -0.37 13.18 -10.11
CA ARG A 112 -1.07 12.42 -9.03
C ARG A 112 -2.59 12.31 -9.24
N GLY A 113 -3.24 13.36 -9.73
CA GLY A 113 -4.67 13.34 -10.07
C GLY A 113 -4.98 12.38 -11.22
N VAL A 114 -4.11 12.32 -12.23
CA VAL A 114 -4.21 11.41 -13.37
C VAL A 114 -3.85 9.97 -12.96
N VAL A 115 -2.94 9.78 -12.00
CA VAL A 115 -2.66 8.46 -11.40
C VAL A 115 -3.93 7.91 -10.72
N ARG A 116 -4.55 8.69 -9.83
CA ARG A 116 -5.77 8.26 -9.12
C ARG A 116 -6.95 8.05 -10.08
N ALA A 117 -7.16 8.98 -11.02
CA ALA A 117 -8.21 8.87 -12.04
C ALA A 117 -7.97 7.69 -12.98
N SER A 118 -6.73 7.48 -13.44
CA SER A 118 -6.38 6.34 -14.28
C SER A 118 -6.48 5.02 -13.53
N MET A 119 -6.19 4.97 -12.23
CA MET A 119 -6.38 3.75 -11.43
C MET A 119 -7.85 3.39 -11.27
N LYS A 120 -8.74 4.37 -11.05
CA LYS A 120 -10.19 4.16 -11.06
C LYS A 120 -10.71 3.71 -12.42
N ALA A 121 -10.24 4.34 -13.51
CA ALA A 121 -10.60 3.93 -14.88
C ALA A 121 -10.05 2.53 -15.24
N ARG A 122 -8.82 2.20 -14.82
CA ARG A 122 -8.21 0.87 -15.01
C ARG A 122 -8.96 -0.20 -14.24
N GLN A 123 -9.49 0.10 -13.06
CA GLN A 123 -10.34 -0.81 -12.31
C GLN A 123 -11.67 -1.09 -13.03
N MET A 124 -12.29 -0.07 -13.62
CA MET A 124 -13.49 -0.25 -14.46
C MET A 124 -13.20 -1.19 -15.63
N LEU A 125 -12.02 -1.08 -16.25
CA LEU A 125 -11.57 -2.01 -17.30
C LEU A 125 -11.28 -3.42 -16.74
N THR A 126 -10.67 -3.56 -15.57
CA THR A 126 -10.46 -4.88 -14.93
C THR A 126 -11.79 -5.58 -14.61
N TRP A 127 -12.83 -4.84 -14.22
CA TRP A 127 -14.16 -5.42 -14.00
C TRP A 127 -14.82 -5.87 -15.31
N LEU A 128 -14.63 -5.11 -16.40
CA LEU A 128 -15.15 -5.44 -17.74
C LEU A 128 -14.39 -6.59 -18.43
N PHE A 129 -13.08 -6.72 -18.18
CA PHE A 129 -12.20 -7.67 -18.88
C PHE A 129 -11.61 -8.79 -17.99
N GLY A 130 -11.97 -8.84 -16.71
CA GLY A 130 -11.64 -9.94 -15.78
C GLY A 130 -10.15 -10.14 -15.45
N LYS A 131 -9.25 -9.24 -15.88
CA LYS A 131 -7.80 -9.40 -15.69
C LYS A 131 -7.31 -8.60 -14.48
N GLU A 132 -7.02 -9.29 -13.38
CA GLU A 132 -6.49 -8.67 -12.15
C GLU A 132 -5.15 -7.94 -12.39
N ASP A 133 -4.99 -6.73 -11.85
CA ASP A 133 -3.79 -5.92 -12.03
C ASP A 133 -2.63 -6.44 -11.15
N SER A 134 -1.46 -6.68 -11.77
CA SER A 134 -0.25 -7.16 -11.09
C SER A 134 0.24 -6.23 -9.98
N LYS A 135 -0.08 -4.92 -10.06
CA LYS A 135 0.28 -3.95 -9.02
C LYS A 135 -0.46 -4.20 -7.71
N PHE A 136 -1.73 -4.61 -7.77
CA PHE A 136 -2.49 -4.96 -6.57
C PHE A 136 -1.93 -6.22 -5.90
N LYS A 137 -1.54 -7.21 -6.71
CA LYS A 137 -0.87 -8.43 -6.21
C LYS A 137 0.45 -8.11 -5.49
N ASN A 138 1.20 -7.12 -5.96
CA ASN A 138 2.44 -6.72 -5.28
C ASN A 138 2.16 -5.98 -3.96
N CYS A 139 1.21 -5.04 -3.92
CA CYS A 139 0.96 -4.28 -2.69
C CYS A 139 0.35 -5.13 -1.57
N GLU A 140 -0.36 -6.21 -1.92
CA GLU A 140 -0.93 -7.18 -0.96
C GLU A 140 0.06 -8.28 -0.55
N ASN A 141 1.21 -8.40 -1.22
CA ASN A 141 2.23 -9.37 -0.86
C ASN A 141 3.27 -8.74 0.08
N LEU A 142 3.14 -9.02 1.39
CA LEU A 142 4.03 -8.51 2.43
C LEU A 142 5.38 -9.24 2.48
N HIS A 143 5.62 -10.23 1.63
CA HIS A 143 6.86 -11.02 1.58
C HIS A 143 7.83 -10.55 0.47
N VAL A 144 7.44 -9.52 -0.29
CA VAL A 144 8.24 -8.93 -1.37
C VAL A 144 8.26 -7.42 -1.23
N LEU A 145 9.20 -6.74 -1.88
CA LEU A 145 9.25 -5.27 -1.94
C LEU A 145 8.25 -4.69 -2.94
#